data_AF-A0A5N5WWS2-F1
#
_entry.id   AF-A0A5N5WWS2-F1
#
_cell.length_a   1.000
_cell.length_b   1.000
_cell.length_c   1.000
_cell.angle_alpha   90.00
_cell.angle_beta   90.00
_cell.angle_gamma   90.00
#
_symmetry.space_group_name_H-M   'P 1'
#
loop_
_entity.id
_entity.type
_entity.pdbx_description
1 polymer ?
#
loop_
_entity_poly.entity_id
_entity_poly.type
_entity_poly.pdbx_seq_one_letter_code
_entity_poly.pdbx_strand_id
1 'polypeptide(L)'
;MLDHFTFRHSLPLSVATTTTFGGLIPFFDAEYAIRAFGLPQRVAISKPAQSVMITGTARTTAIGLALFTFYSQAKLEEVDTILIILGYVGLADGYVCWREGVPDKAVFRTVSGLVIAACGWFGMTAGL
;
A
#
# COMPACT_ATOMS: atom_id res chain seq x y z
N MET A 1 3.98 17.17 13.90
CA MET A 1 4.03 15.86 13.19
C MET A 1 5.35 15.14 13.47
N LEU A 2 6.49 15.83 13.40
CA LEU A 2 7.79 15.23 13.71
C LEU A 2 8.11 15.18 15.22
N ASP A 3 7.29 15.81 16.07
CA ASP A 3 7.51 15.88 17.52
C ASP A 3 7.43 14.52 18.24
N HIS A 4 6.85 13.51 17.59
CA HIS A 4 6.73 12.13 18.09
C HIS A 4 7.56 11.14 17.26
N PHE A 5 8.42 11.63 16.37
CA PHE A 5 9.19 10.76 15.48
C PHE A 5 10.21 9.95 16.28
N THR A 6 10.01 8.62 16.25
CA THR A 6 11.00 7.64 16.70
C THR A 6 11.47 6.85 15.49
N PHE A 7 12.70 6.33 15.51
CA PHE A 7 13.24 5.51 14.41
C PHE A 7 12.33 4.32 14.04
N ARG A 8 11.54 3.82 15.00
CA ARG A 8 10.51 2.78 14.80
C ARG A 8 9.39 3.20 13.84
N HIS A 9 9.10 4.48 13.69
CA HIS A 9 8.03 5.00 12.83
C HIS A 9 8.45 5.12 11.36
N SER A 10 9.72 4.86 11.03
CA SER A 10 10.26 4.98 9.67
C SER A 10 9.51 4.12 8.66
N LEU A 11 9.23 2.86 9.00
CA LEU A 11 8.50 1.94 8.14
C LEU A 11 7.01 2.36 7.96
N PRO A 12 6.24 2.60 9.04
CA PRO A 12 4.88 3.15 8.95
C PRO A 12 4.77 4.41 8.08
N LEU A 13 5.67 5.38 8.25
CA LEU A 13 5.69 6.61 7.46
C LEU A 13 6.07 6.36 6.00
N SER A 14 6.97 5.40 5.74
CA SER A 14 7.29 4.96 4.37
C SER A 14 6.08 4.31 3.70
N VAL A 15 5.32 3.48 4.43
CA VAL A 15 4.06 2.89 3.95
C VAL A 15 3.01 3.97 3.67
N ALA A 16 2.83 4.94 4.58
CA ALA A 16 1.92 6.06 4.37
C ALA A 16 2.30 6.90 3.13
N THR A 17 3.59 7.15 2.94
CA THR A 17 4.12 7.89 1.79
C THR A 17 3.89 7.14 0.49
N THR A 18 4.26 5.86 0.44
CA THR A 18 4.12 5.02 -0.76
C THR A 18 2.65 4.80 -1.14
N THR A 19 1.76 4.59 -0.16
CA THR A 19 0.32 4.45 -0.42
C THR A 19 -0.32 5.76 -0.88
N THR A 20 0.09 6.91 -0.32
CA THR A 20 -0.41 8.23 -0.72
C THR A 20 0.04 8.57 -2.14
N PHE A 21 1.35 8.70 -2.35
CA PHE A 21 1.92 9.17 -3.62
C PHE A 21 1.93 8.10 -4.69
N GLY A 22 2.19 6.84 -4.34
CA GLY A 22 2.08 5.73 -5.27
C GLY A 22 0.64 5.54 -5.76
N GLY A 23 -0.35 5.79 -4.90
CA GLY A 23 -1.76 5.74 -5.26
C GLY A 23 -2.21 6.84 -6.24
N LEU A 24 -1.45 7.94 -6.32
CA LEU A 24 -1.71 9.05 -7.24
C LEU A 24 -1.15 8.81 -8.66
N ILE A 25 -0.17 7.91 -8.82
CA ILE A 25 0.49 7.66 -10.12
C ILE A 25 -0.52 7.38 -11.26
N PRO A 26 -1.58 6.55 -11.07
CA PRO A 26 -2.51 6.25 -12.16
C PRO A 26 -3.31 7.45 -12.69
N PHE A 27 -3.44 8.52 -11.91
CA PHE A 27 -4.12 9.74 -12.38
C PHE A 27 -3.32 10.46 -13.48
N PHE A 28 -2.00 10.28 -13.49
CA PHE A 28 -1.11 10.86 -14.49
C PHE A 28 -0.77 9.85 -15.58
N ASP A 29 -0.52 8.60 -15.21
CA ASP A 29 -0.22 7.52 -16.15
C ASP A 29 -0.65 6.15 -15.60
N ALA A 30 -1.88 5.74 -15.94
CA ALA A 30 -2.45 4.47 -15.54
C ALA A 30 -1.75 3.26 -16.19
N GLU A 31 -1.24 3.40 -17.43
CA GLU A 31 -0.53 2.31 -18.09
C GLU A 31 0.79 2.03 -17.37
N TYR A 32 1.56 3.08 -17.10
CA TYR A 32 2.78 2.99 -16.31
C TYR A 32 2.50 2.41 -14.93
N ALA A 33 1.44 2.84 -14.25
CA ALA A 33 1.10 2.31 -12.93
C ALA A 33 0.77 0.82 -12.94
N ILE A 34 0.07 0.31 -13.97
CA ILE A 34 -0.21 -1.12 -14.12
C ILE A 34 1.09 -1.91 -14.37
N ARG A 35 2.01 -1.36 -15.16
CA ARG A 35 3.33 -1.97 -15.36
C ARG A 35 4.21 -1.93 -14.11
N ALA A 36 4.22 -0.81 -13.39
CA ALA A 36 4.94 -0.64 -12.14
C ALA A 36 4.36 -1.54 -11.05
N PHE A 37 3.04 -1.77 -11.08
CA PHE A 37 2.40 -2.81 -10.30
C PHE A 37 2.99 -4.17 -10.68
N GLY A 38 3.34 -4.41 -11.94
CA GLY A 38 4.02 -5.64 -12.39
C GLY A 38 3.10 -6.55 -13.19
N LEU A 39 1.95 -6.04 -13.64
CA LEU A 39 1.05 -6.73 -14.53
C LEU A 39 1.56 -6.68 -15.98
N PRO A 40 1.19 -7.67 -16.81
CA PRO A 40 1.68 -7.77 -18.18
C PRO A 40 1.12 -6.66 -19.07
N GLN A 41 1.85 -6.37 -20.15
CA GLN A 41 1.52 -5.28 -21.07
C GLN A 41 0.10 -5.35 -21.64
N ARG A 42 -0.42 -6.57 -21.87
CA ARG A 42 -1.80 -6.80 -22.34
C ARG A 42 -2.85 -6.18 -21.41
N VAL A 43 -2.60 -6.15 -20.10
CA VAL A 43 -3.49 -5.56 -19.09
C VAL A 43 -3.25 -4.06 -19.02
N ALA A 44 -2.00 -3.63 -19.11
CA ALA A 44 -1.62 -2.21 -19.00
C ALA A 44 -2.26 -1.33 -20.08
N ILE A 45 -2.38 -1.81 -21.32
CA ILE A 45 -3.01 -1.06 -22.43
C ILE A 45 -4.55 -1.07 -22.39
N SER A 46 -5.15 -1.93 -21.57
CA SER A 46 -6.60 -2.07 -21.49
C SER A 46 -7.23 -0.87 -20.79
N LYS A 47 -8.00 -0.06 -21.52
CA LYS A 47 -8.71 1.10 -20.96
C LYS A 47 -9.63 0.73 -19.78
N PRO A 48 -10.40 -0.37 -19.83
CA PRO A 48 -11.14 -0.84 -18.65
C PRO A 48 -10.26 -1.11 -17.43
N ALA A 49 -9.09 -1.73 -17.62
CA ALA A 49 -8.16 -2.00 -16.52
C ALA A 49 -7.55 -0.71 -15.95
N GLN A 50 -7.25 0.28 -16.82
CA GLN A 50 -6.80 1.61 -16.40
C GLN A 50 -7.85 2.33 -15.52
N SER A 51 -9.13 2.30 -15.90
CA SER A 51 -10.21 2.90 -15.09
C SER A 51 -10.34 2.24 -13.71
N VAL A 52 -10.25 0.90 -13.65
CA VAL A 52 -10.27 0.15 -12.39
C VAL A 52 -9.03 0.47 -11.55
N MET A 53 -7.85 0.57 -12.17
CA MET A 53 -6.61 0.94 -11.49
C MET A 53 -6.74 2.32 -10.84
N ILE A 54 -7.16 3.35 -11.58
CA ILE A 54 -7.35 4.71 -11.04
C ILE A 54 -8.29 4.69 -9.84
N THR A 55 -9.43 4.01 -9.96
CA THR A 55 -10.43 3.96 -8.89
C THR A 55 -9.93 3.15 -7.68
N GLY A 56 -9.20 2.06 -7.92
CA GLY A 56 -8.61 1.24 -6.88
C GLY A 56 -7.51 1.96 -6.11
N THR A 57 -6.61 2.64 -6.80
CA THR A 57 -5.51 3.37 -6.17
C THR A 57 -5.95 4.66 -5.50
N ALA A 58 -7.04 5.29 -5.94
CA ALA A 58 -7.64 6.40 -5.20
C ALA A 58 -8.00 6.00 -3.75
N ARG A 59 -8.50 4.77 -3.55
CA ARG A 59 -8.76 4.21 -2.20
C ARG A 59 -7.46 3.98 -1.44
N THR A 60 -6.41 3.58 -2.13
CA THR A 60 -5.07 3.41 -1.53
C THR A 60 -4.50 4.75 -1.07
N THR A 61 -4.68 5.82 -1.87
CA THR A 61 -4.32 7.19 -1.47
C THR A 61 -5.10 7.63 -0.24
N ALA A 62 -6.41 7.34 -0.17
CA ALA A 62 -7.22 7.66 1.00
C ALA A 62 -6.71 6.96 2.27
N ILE A 63 -6.24 5.70 2.17
CA ILE A 63 -5.62 4.98 3.29
C ILE A 63 -4.31 5.66 3.72
N GLY A 64 -3.46 6.07 2.78
CA GLY A 64 -2.24 6.81 3.09
C GLY A 64 -2.50 8.16 3.78
N LEU A 65 -3.51 8.89 3.34
CA LEU A 65 -3.97 10.12 3.99
C LEU A 65 -4.52 9.85 5.40
N ALA A 66 -5.23 8.73 5.61
CA ALA A 66 -5.70 8.33 6.93
C ALA A 66 -4.53 8.02 7.87
N LEU A 67 -3.51 7.30 7.40
CA LEU A 67 -2.28 7.04 8.16
C LEU A 67 -1.59 8.35 8.59
N PHE A 68 -1.41 9.30 7.68
CA PHE A 68 -0.82 10.61 8.03
C PHE A 68 -1.68 11.41 9.00
N THR A 69 -3.01 11.32 8.87
CA THR A 69 -3.95 12.01 9.75
C THR A 69 -3.95 11.43 11.16
N PHE A 70 -3.98 10.11 11.31
CA PHE A 70 -3.90 9.48 12.63
C PHE A 70 -2.53 9.68 13.28
N TYR A 71 -1.46 9.61 12.49
CA TYR A 71 -0.12 9.93 12.98
C TYR A 71 -0.01 11.39 13.47
N SER A 72 -0.59 12.37 12.76
CA SER A 72 -0.57 13.76 13.20
C SER A 72 -1.45 14.04 14.43
N GLN A 73 -2.47 13.21 14.67
CA GLN A 73 -3.32 13.22 15.86
C GLN A 73 -2.74 12.43 17.05
N ALA A 74 -1.53 11.88 16.93
CA ALA A 74 -0.92 10.99 17.93
C ALA A 74 -1.74 9.71 18.22
N LYS A 75 -2.58 9.30 17.26
CA LYS A 75 -3.41 8.08 17.27
C LYS A 75 -2.63 6.91 16.68
N LEU A 76 -1.63 6.44 17.44
CA LEU A 76 -0.65 5.47 16.95
C LEU A 76 -1.20 4.03 16.89
N GLU A 77 -2.12 3.67 17.78
CA GLU A 77 -2.79 2.36 17.74
C GLU A 77 -3.62 2.19 16.45
N GLU A 78 -4.25 3.25 15.99
CA GLU A 78 -5.02 3.27 14.74
C GLU A 78 -4.12 3.15 13.52
N VAL A 79 -2.90 3.72 13.57
CA VAL A 79 -1.88 3.52 12.54
C VAL A 79 -1.49 2.05 12.45
N ASP A 80 -1.17 1.42 13.58
CA ASP A 80 -0.84 -0.01 13.65
C ASP A 80 -2.00 -0.88 13.17
N THR A 81 -3.25 -0.53 13.52
CA THR A 81 -4.46 -1.23 13.03
C THR A 81 -4.56 -1.18 11.50
N ILE A 82 -4.33 -0.03 10.88
CA ILE A 82 -4.35 0.09 9.41
C ILE A 82 -3.22 -0.75 8.79
N LEU A 83 -2.02 -0.76 9.38
CA LEU A 83 -0.90 -1.57 8.88
C LEU A 83 -1.24 -3.07 8.89
N ILE A 84 -1.91 -3.57 9.93
CA ILE A 84 -2.41 -4.95 9.98
C ILE A 84 -3.37 -5.22 8.82
N ILE A 85 -4.34 -4.33 8.60
CA ILE A 85 -5.35 -4.47 7.55
C ILE A 85 -4.73 -4.40 6.14
N LEU A 86 -3.67 -3.61 5.94
CA LEU A 86 -2.93 -3.57 4.68
C LEU A 86 -2.31 -4.94 4.30
N GLY A 87 -2.14 -5.85 5.26
CA GLY A 87 -1.79 -7.26 4.97
C GLY A 87 -2.78 -7.94 4.02
N TYR A 88 -4.08 -7.69 4.19
CA TYR A 88 -5.11 -8.20 3.27
C TYR A 88 -4.91 -7.68 1.85
N VAL A 89 -4.54 -6.40 1.70
CA VAL A 89 -4.28 -5.81 0.38
C VAL A 89 -3.10 -6.50 -0.30
N GLY A 90 -2.00 -6.76 0.42
CA GLY A 90 -0.86 -7.49 -0.13
C GLY A 90 -1.18 -8.95 -0.52
N LEU A 91 -2.08 -9.60 0.21
CA LEU A 91 -2.60 -10.93 -0.16
C LEU A 91 -3.46 -10.87 -1.44
N ALA A 92 -4.39 -9.91 -1.52
CA ALA A 92 -5.26 -9.73 -2.68
C ALA A 92 -4.44 -9.40 -3.93
N ASP A 93 -3.46 -8.50 -3.82
CA ASP A 93 -2.59 -8.15 -4.93
C ASP A 93 -1.72 -9.34 -5.37
N GLY A 94 -1.21 -10.12 -4.41
CA GLY A 94 -0.47 -11.35 -4.69
C GLY A 94 -1.31 -12.36 -5.46
N TYR A 95 -2.56 -12.56 -5.04
CA TYR A 95 -3.51 -13.43 -5.73
C TYR A 95 -3.77 -12.99 -7.18
N VAL A 96 -3.96 -11.69 -7.43
CA VAL A 96 -4.15 -11.16 -8.80
C VAL A 96 -2.90 -11.36 -9.65
N CYS A 97 -1.71 -11.03 -9.12
CA CYS A 97 -0.44 -11.25 -9.80
C CYS A 97 -0.21 -12.73 -10.13
N TRP A 98 -0.60 -13.65 -9.24
CA TRP A 98 -0.52 -15.08 -9.49
C TRP A 98 -1.40 -15.49 -10.67
N ARG A 99 -2.65 -15.01 -10.69
CA ARG A 99 -3.60 -15.29 -11.77
C ARG A 99 -3.18 -14.73 -13.12
N GLU A 100 -2.50 -13.59 -13.14
CA GLU A 100 -2.05 -12.95 -14.37
C GLU A 100 -0.72 -13.52 -14.92
N GLY A 101 -0.15 -14.51 -14.23
CA GLY A 101 1.05 -15.23 -14.66
C GLY A 101 2.36 -14.52 -14.31
N VAL A 102 2.38 -13.69 -13.27
CA VAL A 102 3.56 -12.97 -12.79
C VAL A 102 3.93 -13.38 -11.35
N PRO A 103 4.41 -14.63 -11.16
CA PRO A 103 4.59 -15.22 -9.83
C PRO A 103 5.63 -14.49 -8.98
N ASP A 104 6.70 -13.96 -9.59
CA ASP A 104 7.73 -13.19 -8.85
C ASP A 104 7.13 -11.96 -8.17
N LYS A 105 6.21 -11.27 -8.87
CA LYS A 105 5.50 -10.10 -8.33
C LYS A 105 4.45 -10.51 -7.31
N ALA A 106 3.81 -11.66 -7.50
CA ALA A 106 2.87 -12.22 -6.53
C ALA A 106 3.54 -12.46 -5.17
N VAL A 107 4.67 -13.16 -5.18
CA VAL A 107 5.44 -13.46 -3.96
C VAL A 107 5.91 -12.17 -3.30
N PHE A 108 6.51 -11.26 -4.06
CA PHE A 108 6.97 -9.97 -3.52
C PHE A 108 5.85 -9.23 -2.79
N ARG A 109 4.66 -9.15 -3.40
CA ARG A 109 3.52 -8.43 -2.83
C ARG A 109 2.95 -9.08 -1.59
N THR A 110 2.78 -10.39 -1.61
CA THR A 110 2.31 -11.13 -0.45
C THR A 110 3.28 -10.99 0.71
N VAL A 111 4.58 -11.18 0.47
CA VAL A 111 5.60 -11.07 1.51
C VAL A 111 5.66 -9.64 2.05
N SER A 112 5.67 -8.61 1.19
CA SER A 112 5.67 -7.21 1.64
C SER A 112 4.44 -6.87 2.47
N GLY A 113 3.25 -7.34 2.07
CA GLY A 113 2.01 -7.13 2.83
C GLY A 113 2.04 -7.80 4.20
N LEU A 114 2.56 -9.03 4.28
CA LEU A 114 2.70 -9.74 5.55
C LEU A 114 3.72 -9.07 6.48
N VAL A 115 4.83 -8.55 5.95
CA VAL A 115 5.80 -7.78 6.74
C VAL A 115 5.15 -6.52 7.30
N ILE A 116 4.43 -5.76 6.46
CA ILE A 116 3.71 -4.55 6.90
C ILE A 116 2.69 -4.90 8.00
N ALA A 117 1.94 -6.00 7.82
CA ALA A 117 0.97 -6.44 8.80
C ALA A 117 1.60 -6.89 10.11
N ALA A 118 2.74 -7.59 10.05
CA ALA A 118 3.50 -7.97 11.24
C ALA A 118 3.97 -6.72 12.00
N CYS A 119 4.42 -5.68 11.31
CA CYS A 119 4.83 -4.42 11.92
C CYS A 119 3.68 -3.73 12.68
N GLY A 120 2.48 -3.72 12.10
CA GLY A 120 1.28 -3.25 12.81
C GLY A 120 0.92 -4.15 14.00
N TRP A 121 1.00 -5.48 13.82
CA TRP A 121 0.68 -6.45 14.88
C TRP A 121 1.58 -6.32 16.11
N PHE A 122 2.87 -6.06 15.90
CA PHE A 122 3.84 -5.84 16.99
C PHE A 122 3.80 -4.42 17.56
N GLY A 123 2.87 -3.56 17.11
CA GLY A 123 2.72 -2.20 17.63
C GLY A 123 3.95 -1.33 17.36
N MET A 124 4.52 -1.38 16.15
CA MET A 124 5.74 -0.62 15.84
C MET A 124 5.55 0.90 16.00
N THR A 125 4.33 1.42 15.97
CA THR A 125 4.07 2.83 16.28
C THR A 125 3.61 3.10 17.72
N ALA A 126 2.64 2.35 18.25
CA ALA A 126 2.14 2.59 19.60
C ALA A 126 3.13 2.17 20.70
N GLY A 127 4.03 1.23 20.40
CA GLY A 127 4.82 0.52 21.39
C GLY A 127 3.94 -0.49 22.14
N LEU A 128 4.40 -1.73 22.24
CA LEU A 128 3.89 -2.67 23.24
C LEU A 128 4.30 -2.25 24.65
#